data_AF-A0AAV6YWG1-F1
#
_entry.id   AF-A0AAV6YWG1-F1
#
_cell.length_a   1.000
_cell.length_b   1.000
_cell.length_c   1.000
_cell.angle_alpha   90.00
_cell.angle_beta   90.00
_cell.angle_gamma   90.00
#
_symmetry.space_group_name_H-M   'P 1'
#
loop_
_entity.id
_entity.type
_entity.pdbx_description
1 polymer ?
#
loop_
_entity_poly.entity_id
_entity_poly.type
_entity_poly.pdbx_seq_one_letter_code
_entity_poly.pdbx_strand_id
1 'polypeptide(L)'
;DYILKDPEERDRLFISSIPRSFPHRVIRAPVPWHSSYSEAHAWNEDHLFITNPMMLSLQELWISQFSDLRFVRTDEMLSGSLPLLPAEFEDLVERHCSDARSILRNKWIPLCASLFKTEKDKWIHLVPQHENDSAIQVQEFFACVSSLMSLQLRGMVTNSLQDLLTFFTIHK
;
A
#
# COMPACT_ATOMS: atom_id res chain seq x y z
N ASP A 1 -2.05 -45.03 -2.01
CA ASP A 1 -2.93 -44.66 -3.15
C ASP A 1 -4.16 -45.53 -3.37
N TYR A 2 -4.31 -46.75 -2.83
CA TYR A 2 -5.49 -47.59 -3.11
C TYR A 2 -6.81 -46.99 -2.58
N ILE A 3 -6.81 -46.46 -1.36
CA ILE A 3 -7.99 -45.82 -0.72
C ILE A 3 -8.48 -44.58 -1.49
N LEU A 4 -7.57 -43.87 -2.17
CA LEU A 4 -7.91 -42.69 -2.99
C LEU A 4 -8.41 -43.05 -4.39
N LYS A 5 -8.31 -44.32 -4.81
CA LYS A 5 -8.82 -44.79 -6.10
C LYS A 5 -10.26 -45.30 -6.01
N ASP A 6 -10.72 -45.67 -4.82
CA ASP A 6 -12.07 -46.15 -4.55
C ASP A 6 -13.02 -44.98 -4.24
N PRO A 7 -14.06 -44.74 -5.05
CA PRO A 7 -15.04 -43.69 -4.80
C PRO A 7 -15.80 -43.84 -3.47
N GLU A 8 -16.13 -45.07 -3.05
CA GLU A 8 -16.94 -45.31 -1.85
C GLU A 8 -16.16 -44.97 -0.58
N GLU A 9 -14.87 -45.35 -0.54
CA GLU A 9 -13.98 -45.00 0.57
C GLU A 9 -13.68 -43.49 0.62
N ARG A 10 -13.65 -42.81 -0.53
CA ARG A 10 -13.50 -41.34 -0.57
C ARG A 10 -14.71 -40.63 0.00
N ASP A 11 -15.91 -41.10 -0.33
CA ASP A 11 -17.15 -40.54 0.20
C ASP A 11 -17.29 -40.80 1.70
N ARG A 12 -16.93 -42.01 2.17
CA ARG A 12 -16.88 -42.36 3.61
C ARG A 12 -15.91 -41.49 4.41
N LEU A 13 -14.78 -41.12 3.81
CA LEU A 13 -13.74 -40.31 4.42
C LEU A 13 -13.89 -38.80 4.15
N PHE A 14 -14.97 -38.38 3.49
CA PHE A 14 -15.25 -36.98 3.13
C PHE A 14 -14.14 -36.31 2.31
N ILE A 15 -13.46 -37.07 1.44
CA ILE A 15 -12.38 -36.57 0.59
C ILE A 15 -12.96 -36.01 -0.72
N SER A 16 -13.32 -34.74 -0.70
CA SER A 16 -13.95 -34.04 -1.83
C SER A 16 -13.03 -33.82 -3.04
N SER A 17 -11.71 -33.70 -2.82
CA SER A 17 -10.74 -33.51 -3.89
C SER A 17 -9.41 -34.20 -3.60
N ILE A 18 -8.80 -34.75 -4.64
CA ILE A 18 -7.45 -35.32 -4.59
C ILE A 18 -6.51 -34.32 -5.26
N PRO A 19 -5.46 -33.84 -4.58
CA PRO A 19 -4.45 -33.00 -5.20
C PRO A 19 -3.90 -33.68 -6.46
N ARG A 20 -3.95 -32.98 -7.60
CA ARG A 20 -3.34 -33.49 -8.83
C ARG A 20 -1.83 -33.46 -8.63
N SER A 21 -1.15 -34.56 -8.96
CA SER A 21 0.32 -34.57 -9.01
C SER A 21 0.75 -33.55 -10.07
N PHE A 22 1.30 -32.42 -9.64
CA PHE A 22 1.92 -31.49 -10.57
C PHE A 22 3.14 -32.19 -11.18
N PRO A 23 3.34 -32.12 -12.50
CA PRO A 23 4.52 -32.71 -13.10
C PRO A 23 5.75 -32.06 -12.47
N HIS A 24 6.66 -32.88 -11.93
CA HIS A 24 7.95 -32.40 -11.43
C HIS A 24 8.74 -31.86 -12.63
N ARG A 25 8.70 -30.54 -12.83
CA ARG A 25 9.47 -29.88 -13.89
C ARG A 25 10.88 -29.62 -13.35
N VAL A 26 11.84 -30.41 -13.83
CA VAL A 26 13.26 -30.13 -13.58
C VAL A 26 13.72 -29.12 -14.62
N ILE A 27 13.93 -27.87 -14.20
CA ILE A 27 14.56 -26.85 -15.05
C ILE A 27 16.05 -27.20 -15.11
N ARG A 28 16.56 -27.58 -16.28
CA ARG A 28 17.98 -27.88 -16.51
C ARG A 28 18.62 -26.78 -17.36
N ALA A 29 19.88 -26.47 -17.05
CA ALA A 29 20.66 -25.53 -17.82
C ALA A 29 20.98 -26.07 -19.23
N PRO A 30 21.19 -25.19 -20.23
CA PRO A 30 21.08 -23.73 -20.14
C PRO A 30 19.61 -23.28 -20.24
N VAL A 31 19.20 -22.37 -19.35
CA VAL A 31 17.82 -21.90 -19.36
C VAL A 31 17.71 -20.70 -20.30
N PRO A 32 16.86 -20.75 -21.36
CA PRO A 32 16.88 -19.73 -22.42
C PRO A 32 16.60 -18.30 -21.94
N TRP A 33 15.89 -18.15 -20.81
CA TRP A 33 15.55 -16.85 -20.23
C TRP A 33 16.53 -16.39 -19.15
N HIS A 34 17.59 -17.15 -18.84
CA HIS A 34 18.46 -16.88 -17.68
C HIS A 34 19.06 -15.47 -17.73
N SER A 35 19.66 -15.11 -18.86
CA SER A 35 20.25 -13.78 -19.06
C SER A 35 19.21 -12.67 -18.98
N SER A 36 18.08 -12.82 -19.70
CA SER A 36 17.00 -11.82 -19.66
C SER A 36 16.41 -11.63 -18.27
N TYR A 37 16.28 -12.71 -17.49
CA TYR A 37 15.83 -12.64 -16.10
C TYR A 37 16.87 -11.91 -15.25
N SER A 38 18.15 -12.26 -15.37
CA SER A 38 19.22 -11.65 -14.59
C SER A 38 19.34 -10.16 -14.86
N GLU A 39 19.23 -9.75 -16.13
CA GLU A 39 19.25 -8.34 -16.54
C GLU A 39 18.05 -7.57 -15.98
N ALA A 40 16.83 -8.10 -16.14
CA ALA A 40 15.63 -7.46 -15.63
C ALA A 40 15.61 -7.42 -14.09
N HIS A 41 16.14 -8.44 -13.42
CA HIS A 41 16.25 -8.49 -11.97
C HIS A 41 17.19 -7.41 -11.45
N ALA A 42 18.42 -7.35 -11.98
CA ALA A 42 19.39 -6.33 -11.60
C ALA A 42 18.84 -4.92 -11.87
N TRP A 43 18.19 -4.71 -13.02
CA TRP A 43 17.57 -3.43 -13.32
C TRP A 43 16.49 -3.06 -12.29
N ASN A 44 15.61 -4.00 -11.92
CA ASN A 44 14.58 -3.74 -10.92
C ASN A 44 15.15 -3.46 -9.52
N GLU A 45 16.20 -4.19 -9.11
CA GLU A 45 16.88 -3.96 -7.83
C GLU A 45 17.45 -2.54 -7.74
N ASP A 46 18.01 -2.04 -8.84
CA ASP A 46 18.68 -0.74 -8.87
C ASP A 46 17.74 0.46 -9.10
N HIS A 47 16.56 0.27 -9.72
CA HIS A 47 15.73 1.40 -10.18
C HIS A 47 14.34 1.46 -9.51
N LEU A 48 13.84 0.37 -8.94
CA LEU A 48 12.46 0.32 -8.42
C LEU A 48 12.33 0.87 -7.00
N PHE A 49 13.37 0.72 -6.17
CA PHE A 49 13.46 1.22 -4.78
C PHE A 49 12.35 0.77 -3.80
N ILE A 50 11.41 -0.10 -4.18
CA ILE A 50 10.30 -0.55 -3.31
C ILE A 50 10.82 -1.25 -2.05
N THR A 51 11.96 -1.93 -2.14
CA THR A 51 12.62 -2.64 -1.02
C THR A 51 13.56 -1.75 -0.21
N ASN A 52 13.74 -0.48 -0.59
CA ASN A 52 14.62 0.43 0.15
C ASN A 52 14.08 0.65 1.59
N PRO A 53 14.92 0.57 2.63
CA PRO A 53 14.48 0.73 4.02
C PRO A 53 13.77 2.06 4.33
N MET A 54 13.99 3.13 3.56
CA MET A 54 13.23 4.38 3.67
C MET A 54 11.74 4.20 3.37
N MET A 55 11.38 3.33 2.42
CA MET A 55 9.99 3.04 2.07
C MET A 55 9.28 2.39 3.24
N LEU A 56 9.96 1.47 3.93
CA LEU A 56 9.44 0.85 5.14
C LEU A 56 9.20 1.88 6.23
N SER A 57 10.18 2.76 6.52
CA SER A 57 10.02 3.79 7.54
C SER A 57 8.84 4.74 7.25
N LEU A 58 8.66 5.14 5.98
CA LEU A 58 7.51 5.96 5.56
C LEU A 58 6.17 5.22 5.71
N GLN A 59 6.16 3.94 5.39
CA GLN A 59 4.99 3.09 5.55
C GLN A 59 4.62 2.90 7.02
N GLU A 60 5.60 2.65 7.89
CA GLU A 60 5.41 2.54 9.32
C GLU A 60 4.90 3.85 9.94
N LEU A 61 5.45 5.00 9.53
CA LEU A 61 4.94 6.31 9.94
C LEU A 61 3.45 6.47 9.59
N TRP A 62 3.08 6.12 8.36
CA TRP A 62 1.68 6.19 7.94
C TRP A 62 0.79 5.24 8.75
N ILE A 63 1.17 3.97 8.84
CA ILE A 63 0.37 2.94 9.52
C ILE A 63 0.20 3.26 11.00
N SER A 64 1.25 3.72 11.67
CA SER A 64 1.24 3.97 13.12
C SER A 64 0.49 5.23 13.53
N GLN A 65 0.48 6.28 12.70
CA GLN A 65 -0.02 7.60 13.11
C GLN A 65 -1.15 8.16 12.25
N PHE A 66 -1.35 7.66 11.03
CA PHE A 66 -2.26 8.28 10.05
C PHE A 66 -3.24 7.29 9.39
N SER A 67 -3.11 5.99 9.63
CA SER A 67 -3.96 4.94 9.02
C SER A 67 -5.45 5.09 9.35
N ASP A 68 -5.77 5.58 10.54
CA ASP A 68 -7.14 5.79 11.00
C ASP A 68 -7.72 7.16 10.62
N LEU A 69 -6.90 8.05 10.04
CA LEU A 69 -7.38 9.36 9.59
C LEU A 69 -8.40 9.18 8.46
N ARG A 70 -9.49 9.95 8.49
CA ARG A 70 -10.54 9.97 7.47
C ARG A 70 -10.86 11.39 7.02
N PHE A 71 -11.25 11.54 5.76
CA PHE A 71 -11.77 12.81 5.22
C PHE A 71 -13.19 13.07 5.72
N VAL A 72 -13.96 12.02 6.00
CA VAL A 72 -15.30 12.11 6.58
C VAL A 72 -15.35 11.19 7.79
N ARG A 73 -15.53 11.77 8.98
CA ARG A 73 -15.58 11.07 10.27
C ARG A 73 -17.04 10.70 10.59
N THR A 74 -17.43 9.47 10.23
CA THR A 74 -18.81 9.00 10.37
C THR A 74 -19.21 8.72 11.82
N ASP A 75 -18.24 8.44 12.68
CA ASP A 75 -18.41 8.31 14.13
C ASP A 75 -18.87 9.63 14.77
N GLU A 76 -18.23 10.75 14.40
CA GLU A 76 -18.65 12.09 14.84
C GLU A 76 -20.07 12.40 14.37
N MET A 77 -20.42 12.02 13.13
CA MET A 77 -21.76 12.21 12.58
C MET A 77 -22.83 11.41 13.32
N LEU A 78 -22.55 10.13 13.65
CA LEU A 78 -23.45 9.27 14.40
C LEU A 78 -23.66 9.74 15.86
N SER A 79 -22.63 10.34 16.45
CA SER A 79 -22.71 10.90 17.81
C SER A 79 -23.46 12.24 17.88
N GLY A 80 -23.63 12.91 16.73
CA GLY A 80 -24.31 14.20 16.62
C GLY A 80 -25.84 14.11 16.56
N SER A 81 -26.48 15.26 16.40
CA SER A 81 -27.93 15.36 16.23
C SER A 81 -28.33 15.06 14.78
N LEU A 82 -28.61 13.79 14.48
CA LEU A 82 -29.25 13.38 13.23
C LEU A 82 -30.79 13.54 13.33
N PRO A 83 -31.51 13.82 12.23
CA PRO A 83 -31.02 14.01 10.86
C PRO A 83 -30.51 15.43 10.60
N LEU A 84 -29.48 15.55 9.76
CA LEU A 84 -28.95 16.83 9.29
C LEU A 84 -29.69 17.29 8.03
N LEU A 85 -29.87 18.60 7.87
CA LEU A 85 -30.27 19.18 6.59
C LEU A 85 -29.13 18.99 5.55
N PRO A 86 -29.46 18.92 4.24
CA PRO A 86 -28.44 18.75 3.21
C PRO A 86 -27.30 19.78 3.26
N ALA A 87 -27.63 21.06 3.52
CA ALA A 87 -26.63 22.12 3.65
C ALA A 87 -25.74 21.93 4.89
N GLU A 88 -26.32 21.56 6.03
CA GLU A 88 -25.56 21.29 7.26
C GLU A 88 -24.63 20.09 7.11
N PHE A 89 -25.06 19.09 6.33
CA PHE A 89 -24.25 17.92 5.99
C PHE A 89 -23.07 18.30 5.08
N GLU A 90 -23.32 19.11 4.05
CA GLU A 90 -22.26 19.61 3.15
C GLU A 90 -21.21 20.41 3.92
N ASP A 91 -21.65 21.38 4.74
CA ASP A 91 -20.78 22.17 5.61
C ASP A 91 -19.94 21.29 6.57
N LEU A 92 -20.55 20.25 7.12
CA LEU A 92 -19.85 19.29 7.99
C LEU A 92 -18.76 18.52 7.24
N VAL A 93 -19.08 18.00 6.05
CA VAL A 93 -18.12 17.26 5.21
C VAL A 93 -16.98 18.17 4.77
N GLU A 94 -17.27 19.41 4.36
CA GLU A 94 -16.24 20.39 3.98
C GLU A 94 -15.29 20.69 5.14
N ARG A 95 -15.83 20.89 6.35
CA ARG A 95 -15.01 21.08 7.56
C ARG A 95 -14.14 19.87 7.85
N HIS A 96 -14.70 18.66 7.82
CA HIS A 96 -13.91 17.43 8.05
C HIS A 96 -12.77 17.30 7.04
N CYS A 97 -13.04 17.57 5.75
CA CYS A 97 -12.03 17.56 4.71
C CYS A 97 -10.93 18.61 4.95
N SER A 98 -11.32 19.82 5.37
CA SER A 98 -10.39 20.90 5.70
C SER A 98 -9.49 20.55 6.89
N ASP A 99 -10.05 19.97 7.95
CA ASP A 99 -9.31 19.52 9.12
C ASP A 99 -8.31 18.43 8.77
N ALA A 100 -8.76 17.40 8.04
CA ALA A 100 -7.92 16.31 7.57
C ALA A 100 -6.77 16.82 6.70
N ARG A 101 -7.06 17.75 5.78
CA ARG A 101 -6.05 18.43 4.96
C ARG A 101 -5.05 19.21 5.81
N SER A 102 -5.51 19.90 6.86
CA SER A 102 -4.65 20.62 7.80
C SER A 102 -3.70 19.66 8.52
N ILE A 103 -4.19 18.51 8.99
CA ILE A 103 -3.37 17.47 9.61
C ILE A 103 -2.32 16.95 8.62
N LEU A 104 -2.73 16.61 7.40
CA LEU A 104 -1.80 16.10 6.38
C LEU A 104 -0.71 17.12 6.04
N ARG A 105 -1.09 18.39 5.87
CA ARG A 105 -0.15 19.47 5.49
C ARG A 105 0.79 19.88 6.62
N ASN A 106 0.26 19.99 7.83
CA ASN A 106 0.98 20.59 8.95
C ASN A 106 1.64 19.55 9.87
N LYS A 107 1.29 18.27 9.76
CA LYS A 107 1.90 17.18 10.55
C LYS A 107 2.52 16.10 9.66
N TRP A 108 1.74 15.46 8.79
CA TRP A 108 2.21 14.30 8.03
C TRP A 108 3.38 14.65 7.09
N ILE A 109 3.23 15.65 6.21
CA ILE A 109 4.31 16.08 5.30
C ILE A 109 5.58 16.50 6.07
N PRO A 110 5.51 17.35 7.12
CA PRO A 110 6.68 17.66 7.94
C PRO A 110 7.33 16.44 8.59
N LEU A 111 6.57 15.46 9.07
CA LEU A 111 7.12 14.23 9.64
C LEU A 111 7.83 13.39 8.58
N CYS A 112 7.26 13.23 7.39
CA CYS A 112 7.95 12.60 6.26
C CYS A 112 9.27 13.31 5.95
N ALA A 113 9.27 14.64 5.84
CA ALA A 113 10.49 15.41 5.60
C ALA A 113 11.53 15.25 6.74
N SER A 114 11.07 15.19 7.99
CA SER A 114 11.94 14.93 9.14
C SER A 114 12.59 13.55 9.07
N LEU A 115 11.86 12.54 8.58
CA LEU A 115 12.35 11.19 8.40
C LEU A 115 13.49 11.13 7.37
N PHE A 116 13.34 11.81 6.22
CA PHE A 116 14.41 11.93 5.22
C PHE A 116 15.67 12.61 5.76
N LYS A 117 15.51 13.53 6.71
CA LYS A 117 16.65 14.20 7.37
C LYS A 117 17.32 13.29 8.40
N THR A 118 16.53 12.56 9.20
CA THR A 118 17.02 11.70 10.29
C THR A 118 17.69 10.44 9.74
N GLU A 119 17.08 9.80 8.75
CA GLU A 119 17.54 8.53 8.17
C GLU A 119 18.29 8.75 6.84
N LYS A 120 19.12 9.79 6.82
CA LYS A 120 19.84 10.24 5.64
C LYS A 120 20.73 9.15 5.03
N ASP A 121 21.32 8.32 5.89
CA ASP A 121 22.18 7.18 5.56
C ASP A 121 21.51 6.16 4.60
N LYS A 122 20.19 5.99 4.69
CA LYS A 122 19.44 5.02 3.87
C LYS A 122 19.25 5.43 2.40
N TRP A 123 19.52 6.68 2.03
CA TRP A 123 19.27 7.18 0.66
C TRP A 123 20.33 8.15 0.11
N ILE A 124 21.17 8.76 0.95
CA ILE A 124 22.15 9.77 0.50
C ILE A 124 23.14 9.25 -0.53
N HIS A 125 23.43 7.94 -0.54
CA HIS A 125 24.32 7.31 -1.49
C HIS A 125 23.79 7.35 -2.95
N LEU A 126 22.50 7.64 -3.14
CA LEU A 126 21.86 7.80 -4.45
C LEU A 126 22.06 9.20 -5.04
N VAL A 127 22.56 10.16 -4.23
CA VAL A 127 22.79 11.54 -4.66
C VAL A 127 24.13 11.64 -5.41
N PRO A 128 24.16 12.28 -6.59
CA PRO A 128 25.40 12.65 -7.30
C PRO A 128 26.46 13.26 -6.38
N GLN A 129 27.70 12.75 -6.43
CA GLN A 129 28.81 13.30 -5.63
C GLN A 129 29.57 14.39 -6.38
N HIS A 130 29.60 14.31 -7.71
CA HIS A 130 30.24 15.28 -8.60
C HIS A 130 29.22 15.89 -9.57
N GLU A 131 29.51 17.09 -10.08
CA GLU A 131 28.59 17.84 -10.97
C GLU A 131 28.26 17.09 -12.27
N ASN A 132 29.13 16.18 -12.72
CA ASN A 132 28.93 15.40 -13.93
C ASN A 132 28.22 14.05 -13.69
N ASP A 133 27.94 13.69 -12.43
CA ASP A 133 27.30 12.41 -12.11
C ASP A 133 25.80 12.46 -12.45
N SER A 134 25.26 11.31 -12.85
CA SER A 134 23.84 11.18 -13.19
C SER A 134 22.94 11.28 -11.96
N ALA A 135 21.90 12.12 -12.04
CA ALA A 135 20.88 12.27 -10.99
C ALA A 135 19.72 11.25 -11.11
N ILE A 136 19.79 10.30 -12.04
CA ILE A 136 18.68 9.35 -12.32
C ILE A 136 18.28 8.57 -11.06
N GLN A 137 19.26 8.03 -10.32
CA GLN A 137 19.01 7.21 -9.14
C GLN A 137 18.23 7.95 -8.05
N VAL A 138 18.63 9.18 -7.71
CA VAL A 138 17.89 9.99 -6.73
C VAL A 138 16.51 10.41 -7.25
N GLN A 139 16.36 10.68 -8.55
CA GLN A 139 15.07 11.01 -9.15
C GLN A 139 14.09 9.84 -9.08
N GLU A 140 14.53 8.64 -9.48
CA GLU A 140 13.74 7.42 -9.42
C GLU A 140 13.38 7.05 -7.98
N PHE A 141 14.32 7.22 -7.05
CA PHE A 141 14.05 7.04 -5.62
C PHE A 141 12.92 7.95 -5.13
N PHE A 142 12.99 9.26 -5.39
CA PHE A 142 11.92 10.17 -4.97
C PHE A 142 10.63 10.00 -5.77
N ALA A 143 10.67 9.46 -6.98
CA ALA A 143 9.48 9.04 -7.72
C ALA A 143 8.79 7.83 -7.04
N CYS A 144 9.57 6.88 -6.52
CA CYS A 144 9.07 5.77 -5.71
C CYS A 144 8.43 6.28 -4.40
N VAL A 145 9.11 7.20 -3.70
CA VAL A 145 8.56 7.89 -2.50
C VAL A 145 7.22 8.56 -2.83
N SER A 146 7.18 9.34 -3.92
CA SER A 146 5.97 10.05 -4.34
C SER A 146 4.82 9.08 -4.64
N SER A 147 5.13 7.95 -5.29
CA SER A 147 4.16 6.90 -5.59
C SER A 147 3.61 6.26 -4.31
N LEU A 148 4.48 5.93 -3.35
CA LEU A 148 4.10 5.37 -2.05
C LEU A 148 3.18 6.32 -1.27
N MET A 149 3.60 7.57 -1.11
CA MET A 149 2.81 8.58 -0.39
C MET A 149 1.48 8.87 -1.09
N SER A 150 1.45 8.82 -2.42
CA SER A 150 0.21 8.95 -3.19
C SER A 150 -0.75 7.78 -2.96
N LEU A 151 -0.22 6.55 -2.87
CA LEU A 151 -1.03 5.36 -2.56
C LEU A 151 -1.65 5.45 -1.16
N GLN A 152 -0.90 5.95 -0.18
CA GLN A 152 -1.40 6.18 1.18
C GLN A 152 -2.61 7.13 1.20
N LEU A 153 -2.49 8.28 0.51
CA LEU A 153 -3.60 9.22 0.39
C LEU A 153 -4.81 8.65 -0.37
N ARG A 154 -4.58 7.91 -1.46
CA ARG A 154 -5.66 7.24 -2.20
C ARG A 154 -6.36 6.18 -1.35
N GLY A 155 -5.61 5.46 -0.52
CA GLY A 155 -6.15 4.53 0.48
C GLY A 155 -7.06 5.25 1.47
N MET A 156 -6.63 6.38 2.02
CA MET A 156 -7.44 7.21 2.90
C MET A 156 -8.74 7.70 2.24
N VAL A 157 -8.69 8.15 0.99
CA VAL A 157 -9.89 8.55 0.21
C VAL A 157 -10.83 7.36 0.08
N THR A 158 -10.32 6.21 -0.34
CA THR A 158 -11.11 5.00 -0.56
C THR A 158 -11.79 4.54 0.73
N ASN A 159 -11.04 4.50 1.84
CA ASN A 159 -11.59 4.13 3.15
C ASN A 159 -12.67 5.12 3.61
N SER A 160 -12.44 6.43 3.43
CA SER A 160 -13.43 7.46 3.80
C SER A 160 -14.74 7.33 3.00
N LEU A 161 -14.64 7.02 1.71
CA LEU A 161 -15.83 6.79 0.87
C LEU A 161 -16.56 5.50 1.24
N GLN A 162 -15.82 4.44 1.59
CA GLN A 162 -16.39 3.19 2.05
C GLN A 162 -17.13 3.36 3.39
N ASP A 163 -16.55 4.10 4.32
CA ASP A 163 -17.16 4.42 5.61
C ASP A 163 -18.45 5.23 5.41
N LEU A 164 -18.41 6.24 4.54
CA LEU A 164 -19.58 7.07 4.21
C LEU A 164 -20.70 6.27 3.51
N LEU A 165 -20.34 5.38 2.58
CA LEU A 165 -21.31 4.48 1.96
C LEU A 165 -21.97 3.59 2.99
N THR A 166 -21.18 3.02 3.90
CA THR A 166 -21.67 2.17 4.99
C THR A 166 -22.63 2.95 5.88
N PHE A 167 -22.29 4.20 6.23
CA PHE A 167 -23.16 5.11 7.00
C PHE A 167 -24.54 5.29 6.34
N PHE A 168 -24.61 5.52 5.03
CA PHE A 168 -25.89 5.65 4.32
C PHE A 168 -26.71 4.35 4.25
N THR A 169 -26.08 3.20 4.49
CA THR A 169 -26.78 1.89 4.49
C THR A 169 -27.27 1.45 5.86
N ILE A 170 -26.96 2.17 6.95
CA ILE A 170 -27.34 1.79 8.33
C ILE A 170 -28.86 1.65 8.50
N HIS A 171 -29.64 2.47 7.79
CA HIS A 171 -31.10 2.52 7.93
C HIS A 171 -31.84 1.92 6.72
N LYS A 172 -31.21 0.99 5.99
CA LYS A 172 -31.89 0.16 4.98
C LYS A 172 -32.61 -1.03 5.60
#